data_AF-A0AAP2ZKZ5-F1
#
_entry.id   AF-A0AAP2ZKZ5-F1
#
_cell.length_a   1.000
_cell.length_b   1.000
_cell.length_c   1.000
_cell.angle_alpha   90.00
_cell.angle_beta   90.00
_cell.angle_gamma   90.00
#
_symmetry.space_group_name_H-M   'P 1'
#
loop_
_entity.id
_entity.type
_entity.pdbx_description
1 polymer ?
#
loop_
_entity_poly.entity_id
_entity_poly.type
_entity_poly.pdbx_seq_one_letter_code
_entity_poly.pdbx_strand_id
1 'polypeptide(L)'
;MAHTYIPLETYRRKWIFNHKDLPVTDEDKAHILPLTDKSAMEIWNQWISNKSSRAEQFTKGDWATKADAWVETDHWQSAWDSEDSSLPTMLAEFIQWPDETPVYFCYEKYQIIETRWDVFVRNWKCFLFFDDGPILISPKQKQAVMFEQSGQYKLGTRG
;
A
#
# COMPACT_ATOMS: atom_id res chain seq x y z
N MET A 1 19.41 -0.24 -6.69
CA MET A 1 19.83 0.96 -5.95
C MET A 1 19.42 0.76 -4.50
N ALA A 2 20.20 1.22 -3.52
CA ALA A 2 19.78 1.14 -2.13
C ALA A 2 18.78 2.27 -1.85
N HIS A 3 17.56 1.94 -1.41
CA HIS A 3 16.59 2.94 -0.97
C HIS A 3 17.04 3.58 0.34
N THR A 4 16.69 4.84 0.53
CA THR A 4 16.93 5.56 1.78
C THR A 4 15.61 5.84 2.48
N TYR A 5 15.66 5.83 3.81
CA TYR A 5 14.50 5.89 4.68
C TYR A 5 14.59 7.10 5.60
N ILE A 6 13.43 7.57 6.05
CA ILE A 6 13.35 8.47 7.21
C ILE A 6 12.89 7.67 8.43
N PRO A 7 13.29 8.07 9.65
CA PRO A 7 12.75 7.46 10.87
C PRO A 7 11.23 7.55 10.90
N LEU A 8 10.54 6.48 11.31
CA LEU A 8 9.09 6.47 11.50
C LEU A 8 8.63 7.62 12.42
N GLU A 9 9.44 7.97 13.42
CA GLU A 9 9.16 9.09 14.32
C GLU A 9 9.17 10.48 13.68
N THR A 10 9.79 10.62 12.52
CA THR A 10 9.78 11.86 11.73
C THR A 10 8.76 11.82 10.59
N TYR A 11 8.13 10.67 10.37
CA TYR A 11 7.12 10.51 9.32
C TYR A 11 5.87 11.33 9.65
N ARG A 12 5.46 12.19 8.70
CA ARG A 12 4.34 13.12 8.89
C ARG A 12 3.05 12.43 9.32
N ARG A 13 2.81 11.21 8.83
CA ARG A 13 1.59 10.42 9.11
C ARG A 13 1.81 9.34 10.16
N LYS A 14 2.86 9.41 10.98
CA LYS A 14 3.16 8.39 12.02
C LYS A 14 2.03 8.13 13.01
N TRP A 15 1.09 9.06 13.14
CA TRP A 15 -0.08 8.90 14.00
C TRP A 15 -0.93 7.68 13.62
N ILE A 16 -0.94 7.25 12.34
CA ILE A 16 -1.68 6.06 11.88
C ILE A 16 -1.16 4.76 12.51
N PHE A 17 0.12 4.72 12.89
CA PHE A 17 0.77 3.58 13.54
C PHE A 17 0.87 3.72 15.07
N ASN A 18 0.33 4.81 15.61
CA ASN A 18 0.26 5.09 17.05
C ASN A 18 -1.20 5.25 17.52
N HIS A 19 -2.16 4.80 16.71
CA HIS A 19 -3.57 4.82 17.05
C HIS A 19 -3.86 3.83 18.19
N LYS A 20 -4.57 4.27 19.24
CA LYS A 20 -4.77 3.43 20.43
C LYS A 20 -5.65 2.21 20.17
N ASP A 21 -6.63 2.35 19.29
CA ASP A 21 -7.57 1.28 18.97
C ASP A 21 -7.01 0.24 17.97
N LEU A 22 -5.91 0.58 17.28
CA LEU A 22 -5.20 -0.31 16.37
C LEU A 22 -3.70 -0.29 16.72
N PRO A 23 -3.31 -0.89 17.85
CA PRO A 23 -1.95 -0.84 18.34
C PRO A 23 -1.01 -1.66 17.44
N VAL A 24 0.02 -1.01 16.91
CA VAL A 24 1.12 -1.65 16.20
C VAL A 24 2.22 -1.99 17.20
N THR A 25 2.73 -3.23 17.16
CA THR A 25 3.83 -3.67 18.03
C THR A 25 5.14 -2.95 17.70
N ASP A 26 6.05 -2.86 18.66
CA ASP A 26 7.36 -2.23 18.42
C ASP A 26 8.19 -3.03 17.39
N GLU A 27 8.01 -4.36 17.34
CA GLU A 27 8.61 -5.24 16.33
C GLU A 27 8.10 -4.90 14.92
N ASP A 28 6.78 -4.79 14.74
CA ASP A 28 6.21 -4.41 13.45
C ASP A 28 6.58 -2.98 13.05
N LYS A 29 6.59 -2.03 14.00
CA LYS A 29 7.03 -0.64 13.74
C LYS A 29 8.46 -0.58 13.21
N ALA A 30 9.36 -1.46 13.66
CA ALA A 30 10.73 -1.52 13.14
C ALA A 30 10.79 -1.91 11.66
N HIS A 31 9.75 -2.55 11.14
CA HIS A 31 9.61 -2.93 9.73
C HIS A 31 8.72 -1.98 8.92
N ILE A 32 8.19 -0.91 9.51
CA ILE A 32 7.45 0.13 8.79
C ILE A 32 8.46 1.23 8.46
N LEU A 33 8.90 1.25 7.21
CA LEU A 33 10.03 2.05 6.74
C LEU A 33 9.57 3.10 5.72
N PRO A 34 9.18 4.31 6.16
CA PRO A 34 8.88 5.41 5.26
C PRO A 34 10.11 5.79 4.43
N LEU A 35 9.94 5.86 3.11
CA LEU A 35 11.00 6.25 2.18
C LEU A 35 11.26 7.76 2.27
N THR A 36 12.50 8.16 1.97
CA THR A 36 12.78 9.57 1.65
C THR A 36 12.04 9.97 0.36
N ASP A 37 11.78 11.27 0.18
CA ASP A 37 11.14 11.79 -1.04
C ASP A 37 11.84 11.31 -2.32
N LYS A 38 13.18 11.24 -2.33
CA LYS A 38 13.95 10.75 -3.47
C LYS A 38 13.65 9.28 -3.77
N SER A 39 13.73 8.39 -2.77
CA SER A 39 13.48 6.96 -2.97
C SER A 39 12.01 6.66 -3.27
N ALA A 40 11.08 7.37 -2.63
CA ALA A 40 9.65 7.28 -2.93
C ALA A 40 9.38 7.66 -4.39
N MET A 41 9.96 8.77 -4.85
CA MET A 41 9.82 9.23 -6.22
C MET A 41 10.37 8.20 -7.23
N GLU A 42 11.53 7.61 -6.95
CA GLU A 42 12.14 6.57 -7.78
C GLU A 42 11.23 5.35 -7.92
N ILE A 43 10.71 4.83 -6.80
CA ILE A 43 9.75 3.72 -6.79
C ILE A 43 8.46 4.08 -7.53
N TRP A 44 7.89 5.25 -7.28
CA TRP A 44 6.66 5.70 -7.92
C TRP A 44 6.84 5.80 -9.44
N ASN A 45 7.89 6.47 -9.90
CA ASN A 45 8.15 6.63 -11.33
C ASN A 45 8.43 5.29 -12.03
N GLN A 46 9.04 4.34 -11.33
CA GLN A 46 9.36 3.03 -11.86
C GLN A 46 8.13 2.12 -11.96
N TRP A 47 7.27 2.10 -10.93
CA TRP A 47 6.25 1.05 -10.78
C TRP A 47 4.81 1.55 -10.84
N ILE A 48 4.56 2.84 -10.63
CA ILE A 48 3.21 3.41 -10.56
C ILE A 48 2.95 4.32 -11.76
N SER A 49 3.64 5.46 -11.83
CA SER A 49 3.46 6.45 -12.89
C SER A 49 4.65 7.39 -12.97
N ASN A 50 5.14 7.68 -14.18
CA ASN A 50 6.16 8.70 -14.39
C ASN A 50 5.57 10.09 -14.72
N LYS A 51 4.24 10.23 -14.81
CA LYS A 51 3.55 11.48 -15.18
C LYS A 51 2.67 12.06 -14.08
N SER A 52 2.04 11.20 -13.28
CA SER A 52 1.10 11.59 -12.22
C SER A 52 1.78 11.52 -10.87
N SER A 53 1.34 12.32 -9.89
CA SER A 53 1.87 12.25 -8.53
C SER A 53 0.96 11.56 -7.52
N ARG A 54 -0.31 11.35 -7.87
CA ARG A 54 -1.33 10.63 -7.08
C ARG A 54 -2.32 9.93 -8.00
N ALA A 55 -3.10 9.00 -7.43
CA ALA A 55 -4.00 8.15 -8.21
C ALA A 55 -5.10 8.94 -8.96
N GLU A 56 -5.68 9.97 -8.34
CA GLU A 56 -6.69 10.83 -8.97
C GLU A 56 -6.18 11.55 -10.23
N GLN A 57 -4.86 11.66 -10.40
CA GLN A 57 -4.23 12.32 -11.54
C GLN A 57 -3.82 11.33 -12.64
N PHE A 58 -4.14 10.03 -12.52
CA PHE A 58 -3.74 9.08 -13.54
C PHE A 58 -4.35 9.41 -14.90
N THR A 59 -3.53 9.22 -15.92
CA THR A 59 -3.84 9.48 -17.32
C THR A 59 -3.92 8.16 -18.08
N LYS A 60 -4.43 8.19 -19.32
CA LYS A 60 -4.55 7.00 -20.19
C LYS A 60 -3.23 6.23 -20.41
N GLY A 61 -2.08 6.84 -20.13
CA GLY A 61 -0.77 6.18 -20.23
C GLY A 61 -0.40 5.35 -19.01
N ASP A 62 -1.06 5.57 -17.87
CA ASP A 62 -0.75 4.90 -16.62
C ASP A 62 -1.46 3.54 -16.58
N TRP A 63 -0.70 2.48 -16.25
CA TRP A 63 -1.21 1.11 -16.30
C TRP A 63 -2.43 0.92 -15.39
N ALA A 64 -2.48 1.63 -14.26
CA ALA A 64 -3.58 1.60 -13.30
C ALA A 64 -4.92 2.10 -13.87
N THR A 65 -4.92 2.80 -15.00
CA THR A 65 -6.16 3.24 -15.68
C THR A 65 -6.70 2.22 -16.67
N LYS A 66 -5.93 1.18 -17.00
CA LYS A 66 -6.34 0.19 -17.98
C LYS A 66 -7.26 -0.82 -17.34
N ALA A 67 -8.39 -1.10 -17.97
CA ALA A 67 -9.38 -2.04 -17.45
C ALA A 67 -8.81 -3.46 -17.32
N ASP A 68 -7.90 -3.86 -18.21
CA ASP A 68 -7.23 -5.17 -18.18
C ASP A 68 -6.16 -5.31 -17.09
N ALA A 69 -5.81 -4.22 -16.40
CA ALA A 69 -4.93 -4.30 -15.25
C ALA A 69 -5.63 -4.88 -14.02
N TRP A 70 -6.97 -4.86 -13.96
CA TRP A 70 -7.77 -5.24 -12.79
C TRP A 70 -8.69 -6.40 -13.14
N VAL A 71 -8.73 -7.41 -12.27
CA VAL A 71 -9.47 -8.66 -12.48
C VAL A 71 -10.65 -8.82 -11.54
N GLU A 72 -10.51 -8.36 -10.30
CA GLU A 72 -11.55 -8.51 -9.26
C GLU A 72 -11.71 -7.19 -8.50
N THR A 73 -12.89 -6.97 -7.92
CA THR A 73 -13.20 -5.79 -7.10
C THR A 73 -14.10 -6.19 -5.95
N ASP A 74 -13.79 -5.70 -4.75
CA ASP A 74 -14.54 -6.00 -3.53
C ASP A 74 -14.37 -4.85 -2.50
N HIS A 75 -15.02 -4.94 -1.34
CA HIS A 75 -15.12 -3.86 -0.35
C HIS A 75 -14.13 -4.07 0.81
N TRP A 76 -13.14 -3.19 0.96
CA TRP A 76 -12.23 -3.22 2.11
C TRP A 76 -12.85 -2.54 3.33
N GLN A 77 -13.69 -1.53 3.12
CA GLN A 77 -14.19 -0.69 4.21
C GLN A 77 -15.08 -1.47 5.17
N SER A 78 -15.94 -2.35 4.67
CA SER A 78 -16.77 -3.20 5.53
C SER A 78 -15.95 -4.14 6.43
N ALA A 79 -14.84 -4.68 5.92
CA ALA A 79 -13.91 -5.46 6.74
C ALA A 79 -13.14 -4.57 7.72
N TRP A 80 -12.81 -3.34 7.32
CA TRP A 80 -12.10 -2.36 8.14
C TRP A 80 -12.94 -1.95 9.36
N ASP A 81 -14.22 -1.67 9.14
CA ASP A 81 -15.19 -1.29 10.18
C ASP A 81 -15.55 -2.43 11.15
N SER A 82 -15.24 -3.68 10.79
CA SER A 82 -15.51 -4.84 11.64
C SER A 82 -14.52 -4.97 12.81
N GLU A 83 -14.87 -5.76 13.82
CA GLU A 83 -13.93 -6.11 14.90
C GLU A 83 -12.86 -7.14 14.45
N ASP A 84 -13.06 -7.79 13.30
CA ASP A 84 -12.10 -8.75 12.77
C ASP A 84 -10.86 -8.02 12.24
N SER A 85 -9.69 -8.46 12.69
CA SER A 85 -8.40 -7.91 12.27
C SER A 85 -7.85 -8.62 11.02
N SER A 86 -8.49 -9.69 10.57
CA SER A 86 -8.08 -10.40 9.36
C SER A 86 -8.16 -9.52 8.13
N LEU A 87 -7.29 -9.81 7.17
CA LEU A 87 -7.37 -9.22 5.83
C LEU A 87 -8.66 -9.68 5.14
N PRO A 88 -9.27 -8.87 4.25
CA PRO A 88 -10.39 -9.31 3.44
C PRO A 88 -10.07 -10.62 2.70
N THR A 89 -10.99 -11.59 2.75
CA THR A 89 -10.77 -12.96 2.22
C THR A 89 -10.30 -12.96 0.77
N MET A 90 -10.94 -12.20 -0.10
CA MET A 90 -10.57 -12.16 -1.52
C MET A 90 -9.16 -11.59 -1.73
N LEU A 91 -8.75 -10.60 -0.94
CA LEU A 91 -7.39 -10.06 -0.99
C LEU A 91 -6.35 -11.09 -0.48
N ALA A 92 -6.67 -11.82 0.58
CA ALA A 92 -5.83 -12.88 1.14
C ALA A 92 -5.69 -14.10 0.21
N GLU A 93 -6.75 -14.44 -0.53
CA GLU A 93 -6.72 -15.51 -1.53
C GLU A 93 -5.95 -15.09 -2.79
N PHE A 94 -6.08 -13.83 -3.20
CA PHE A 94 -5.36 -13.31 -4.35
C PHE A 94 -3.87 -13.21 -4.08
N ILE A 95 -3.45 -12.66 -2.93
CA ILE A 95 -2.03 -12.47 -2.61
C ILE A 95 -1.51 -13.59 -1.69
N GLN A 96 -0.72 -14.49 -2.27
CA GLN A 96 -0.04 -15.57 -1.55
C GLN A 96 1.49 -15.36 -1.53
N TRP A 97 1.92 -14.14 -1.27
CA TRP A 97 3.35 -13.83 -1.17
C TRP A 97 3.93 -14.44 0.11
N PRO A 98 5.21 -14.88 0.09
CA PRO A 98 5.92 -15.23 1.32
C PRO A 98 5.91 -14.08 2.31
N ASP A 99 5.82 -14.38 3.60
CA ASP A 99 5.76 -13.40 4.71
C ASP A 99 6.82 -12.29 4.61
N GLU A 100 8.07 -12.67 4.33
CA GLU A 100 9.19 -11.74 4.26
C GLU A 100 9.25 -10.91 2.96
N THR A 101 8.27 -11.04 2.07
CA THR A 101 8.24 -10.33 0.79
C THR A 101 8.21 -8.82 1.04
N PRO A 102 9.18 -8.06 0.49
CA PRO A 102 9.12 -6.60 0.55
C PRO A 102 7.92 -6.10 -0.25
N VAL A 103 7.17 -5.20 0.38
CA VAL A 103 6.01 -4.54 -0.21
C VAL A 103 6.13 -3.02 -0.04
N TYR A 104 5.60 -2.29 -1.02
CA TYR A 104 5.44 -0.84 -0.98
C TYR A 104 3.97 -0.49 -0.90
N PHE A 105 3.63 0.31 0.10
CA PHE A 105 2.33 0.96 0.19
C PHE A 105 2.47 2.39 -0.33
N CYS A 106 1.96 2.63 -1.54
CA CYS A 106 2.20 3.87 -2.30
C CYS A 106 0.98 4.79 -2.20
N TYR A 107 0.97 5.72 -1.24
CA TYR A 107 -0.10 6.73 -1.14
C TYR A 107 -0.03 7.76 -2.27
N GLU A 108 1.15 8.32 -2.49
CA GLU A 108 1.45 9.27 -3.57
C GLU A 108 2.97 9.29 -3.82
N LYS A 109 3.41 10.01 -4.85
CA LYS A 109 4.79 9.99 -5.37
C LYS A 109 5.90 10.23 -4.34
N TYR A 110 5.63 11.00 -3.30
CA TYR A 110 6.58 11.29 -2.22
C TYR A 110 6.15 10.71 -0.87
N GLN A 111 5.20 9.77 -0.87
CA GLN A 111 4.65 9.14 0.33
C GLN A 111 4.51 7.64 0.07
N ILE A 112 5.63 6.94 0.25
CA ILE A 112 5.70 5.49 0.11
C ILE A 112 6.32 4.90 1.37
N ILE A 113 5.71 3.83 1.86
CA ILE A 113 6.22 3.04 2.97
C ILE A 113 6.65 1.68 2.43
N GLU A 114 7.90 1.30 2.70
CA GLU A 114 8.35 -0.08 2.55
C GLU A 114 8.03 -0.86 3.83
N THR A 115 7.54 -2.08 3.68
CA THR A 115 7.42 -3.03 4.79
C THR A 115 7.47 -4.48 4.28
N ARG A 116 7.26 -5.46 5.16
CA ARG A 116 7.10 -6.86 4.79
C ARG A 116 5.62 -7.19 4.61
N TRP A 117 5.34 -8.20 3.79
CA TRP A 117 3.97 -8.64 3.54
C TRP A 117 3.25 -9.03 4.84
N ASP A 118 3.89 -9.81 5.70
CA ASP A 118 3.30 -10.24 6.98
C ASP A 118 2.98 -9.06 7.91
N VAL A 119 3.86 -8.06 7.97
CA VAL A 119 3.68 -6.83 8.74
C VAL A 119 2.50 -6.02 8.19
N PHE A 120 2.38 -5.91 6.87
CA PHE A 120 1.22 -5.29 6.24
C PHE A 120 -0.07 -6.06 6.60
N VAL A 121 -0.09 -7.38 6.47
CA VAL A 121 -1.29 -8.20 6.75
C VAL A 121 -1.76 -8.03 8.20
N ARG A 122 -0.85 -8.02 9.18
CA ARG A 122 -1.24 -7.81 10.60
C ARG A 122 -1.75 -6.40 10.89
N ASN A 123 -1.29 -5.40 10.14
CA ASN A 123 -1.52 -3.98 10.43
C ASN A 123 -2.27 -3.25 9.31
N TRP A 124 -2.94 -3.98 8.41
CA TRP A 124 -3.48 -3.44 7.15
C TRP A 124 -4.46 -2.29 7.38
N LYS A 125 -5.25 -2.37 8.46
CA LYS A 125 -6.19 -1.32 8.87
C LYS A 125 -5.48 0.01 9.13
N CYS A 126 -4.28 0.00 9.72
CA CYS A 126 -3.49 1.21 9.96
C CYS A 126 -3.07 1.89 8.65
N PHE A 127 -2.72 1.10 7.63
CA PHE A 127 -2.33 1.65 6.33
C PHE A 127 -3.49 2.34 5.62
N LEU A 128 -4.73 1.92 5.88
CA LEU A 128 -5.94 2.47 5.25
C LEU A 128 -6.61 3.62 6.01
N PHE A 129 -6.00 4.14 7.08
CA PHE A 129 -6.42 5.43 7.66
C PHE A 129 -6.31 6.60 6.65
N PHE A 130 -5.55 6.42 5.58
CA PHE A 130 -5.46 7.35 4.47
C PHE A 130 -5.70 6.58 3.15
N ASP A 131 -6.91 6.64 2.64
CA ASP A 131 -7.44 5.82 1.55
C ASP A 131 -7.55 6.58 0.21
N ASP A 132 -6.77 7.65 0.06
CA ASP A 132 -6.72 8.50 -1.15
C ASP A 132 -5.99 7.79 -2.33
N GLY A 133 -6.55 6.67 -2.76
CA GLY A 133 -6.06 5.91 -3.90
C GLY A 133 -4.75 5.14 -3.71
N PRO A 134 -4.35 4.65 -2.51
CA PRO A 134 -3.05 4.00 -2.37
C PRO A 134 -2.98 2.71 -3.17
N ILE A 135 -1.78 2.42 -3.68
CA ILE A 135 -1.49 1.19 -4.41
C ILE A 135 -0.49 0.36 -3.63
N LEU A 136 -0.86 -0.88 -3.32
CA LEU A 136 0.00 -1.86 -2.68
C LEU A 136 0.71 -2.71 -3.73
N ILE A 137 2.05 -2.75 -3.62
CA ILE A 137 2.89 -3.44 -4.58
C ILE A 137 4.02 -4.24 -3.97
N SER A 138 4.56 -5.21 -4.72
CA SER A 138 5.86 -5.83 -4.42
C SER A 138 6.78 -5.71 -5.64
N PRO A 139 8.09 -5.43 -5.48
CA PRO A 139 9.02 -5.26 -6.60
C PRO A 139 9.13 -6.49 -7.51
N LYS A 140 8.97 -7.68 -6.93
CA LYS A 140 9.21 -8.96 -7.62
C LYS A 140 7.93 -9.66 -8.06
N GLN A 141 6.76 -9.16 -7.66
CA GLN A 141 5.47 -9.79 -7.93
C GLN A 141 4.65 -8.91 -8.85
N LYS A 142 3.96 -9.50 -9.84
CA LYS A 142 3.12 -8.72 -10.76
C LYS A 142 1.82 -8.24 -10.12
N GLN A 143 1.30 -8.98 -9.14
CA GLN A 143 0.02 -8.69 -8.50
C GLN A 143 0.05 -7.34 -7.78
N ALA A 144 -1.01 -6.56 -7.88
CA ALA A 144 -1.18 -5.26 -7.24
C ALA A 144 -2.58 -5.12 -6.65
N VAL A 145 -2.72 -4.25 -5.66
CA VAL A 145 -4.01 -3.83 -5.11
C VAL A 145 -4.09 -2.30 -5.16
N MET A 146 -5.22 -1.76 -5.61
CA MET A 146 -5.54 -0.34 -5.49
C MET A 146 -6.73 -0.19 -4.56
N PHE A 147 -6.58 0.59 -3.49
CA PHE A 147 -7.66 0.93 -2.59
C PHE A 147 -8.27 2.27 -3.01
N GLU A 148 -9.58 2.35 -3.10
CA GLU A 148 -10.32 3.51 -3.55
C GLU A 148 -11.09 4.15 -2.39
N GLN A 149 -11.23 5.48 -2.44
CA GLN A 149 -12.02 6.28 -1.48
C GLN A 149 -13.50 5.86 -1.42
N SER A 150 -13.98 5.09 -2.40
CA SER A 150 -15.34 4.50 -2.42
C SER A 150 -15.52 3.36 -1.41
N GLY A 151 -14.46 2.97 -0.69
CA GLY A 151 -14.46 1.81 0.19
C GLY A 151 -14.23 0.48 -0.54
N GLN A 152 -13.91 0.53 -1.84
CA GLN A 152 -13.59 -0.63 -2.68
C GLN A 152 -12.09 -0.77 -2.90
N TYR A 153 -11.64 -1.99 -3.16
CA TYR A 153 -10.31 -2.27 -3.65
C TYR A 153 -10.39 -3.07 -4.94
N LYS A 154 -9.43 -2.83 -5.82
CA LYS A 154 -9.25 -3.55 -7.08
C LYS A 154 -8.02 -4.43 -6.99
N LEU A 155 -8.19 -5.70 -7.34
CA LEU A 155 -7.11 -6.67 -7.44
C LEU A 155 -6.69 -6.82 -8.89
N GLY A 156 -5.40 -6.87 -9.15
CA GLY A 156 -4.91 -6.79 -10.51
C GLY A 156 -3.46 -7.18 -10.68
N THR A 157 -2.95 -6.98 -11.89
CA THR A 157 -1.53 -7.16 -12.22
C THR A 157 -0.97 -5.92 -12.91
N ARG A 158 0.23 -5.52 -12.52
CA ARG A 158 0.94 -4.43 -13.19
C ARG A 158 1.37 -4.85 -14.59
N GLY A 159 1.22 -3.90 -15.52
CA GLY A 159 1.64 -4.02 -16.91
C GLY A 159 3.13 -3.79 -17.13
#